data_AF-A0A8B8QY91-F1
#
_entry.id   AF-A0A8B8QY91-F1
#
_cell.length_a   1.000
_cell.length_b   1.000
_cell.length_c   1.000
_cell.angle_alpha   90.00
_cell.angle_beta   90.00
_cell.angle_gamma   90.00
#
_symmetry.space_group_name_H-M   'P 1'
#
loop_
_entity.id
_entity.type
_entity.pdbx_description
1 polymer ?
#
loop_
_entity_poly.entity_id
_entity_poly.type
_entity_poly.pdbx_seq_one_letter_code
_entity_poly.pdbx_strand_id
1 'polypeptide(L)'
;MEGAQGPIFAPIIAESGSSQYSARFSADGYGSRASNISNAKKRGHGSRSWIKIDQEGISKVLELDKATIMRHCSLPARDLRLLDPLFIYPSTILGREKAIVVSLEQIRCVITADEVFLMNSLDGCVLRYESELCRSLQTNKDQTDDLPFEFRALELALEHTCMSLDAQVKDLEMEIYPVLEELISSVRDEIEHLMDDDGDMAEMYLTEKKQSSEAYTISDQVIQTDDSGVARSGSKSAPVSPVASLSGGHKLKRAFSSIVSSSKHGSFLSSSSSGENIDQLEMLLEAYFVVSDNTLSKLLSLKEYIDDTEDMINIKLGNIQNHLIQFELLLTAATFVATIFAVVTGIFGMNFAATIFDYPSAFNWVLLVTGLFCASLYFSFLLYFRYKKVFPL
;
A
#
# COMPACT_ATOMS: atom_id res chain seq x y z
N MET A 1 -48.89 -3.01 -25.26
CA MET A 1 -47.69 -3.83 -25.04
C MET A 1 -46.54 -3.12 -25.71
N GLU A 2 -46.01 -2.10 -25.04
CA GLU A 2 -44.82 -1.35 -25.46
C GLU A 2 -43.60 -2.01 -24.80
N GLY A 3 -42.64 -2.44 -25.62
CA GLY A 3 -41.36 -3.00 -25.17
C GLY A 3 -40.27 -1.95 -25.35
N ALA A 4 -39.68 -1.52 -24.23
CA ALA A 4 -38.60 -0.55 -24.18
C ALA A 4 -37.28 -1.16 -24.70
N GLN A 5 -36.65 -0.48 -25.67
CA GLN A 5 -35.26 -0.70 -26.07
C GLN A 5 -34.35 0.11 -25.15
N GLY A 6 -33.50 -0.56 -24.37
CA GLY A 6 -32.41 0.07 -23.61
C GLY A 6 -31.20 0.37 -24.52
N PRO A 7 -30.40 1.41 -24.21
CA PRO A 7 -29.23 1.75 -25.01
C PRO A 7 -28.04 0.82 -24.73
N ILE A 8 -27.33 0.44 -25.79
CA ILE A 8 -26.09 -0.33 -25.77
C ILE A 8 -24.94 0.63 -25.43
N PHE A 9 -24.28 0.42 -24.28
CA PHE A 9 -23.03 1.11 -23.94
C PHE A 9 -21.84 0.43 -24.65
N ALA A 10 -21.08 1.22 -25.41
CA ALA A 10 -19.78 0.83 -25.96
C ALA A 10 -18.68 0.97 -24.88
N PRO A 11 -17.59 0.16 -24.92
CA PRO A 11 -16.52 0.27 -23.95
C PRO A 11 -15.66 1.49 -24.22
N ILE A 12 -15.44 2.29 -23.16
CA ILE A 12 -14.58 3.46 -23.14
C ILE A 12 -13.12 2.99 -23.21
N ILE A 13 -12.40 3.45 -24.24
CA ILE A 13 -10.95 3.33 -24.36
C ILE A 13 -10.35 4.33 -23.37
N ALA A 14 -9.65 3.84 -22.34
CA ALA A 14 -8.85 4.67 -21.45
C ALA A 14 -7.52 5.01 -22.14
N GLU A 15 -7.34 6.27 -22.53
CA GLU A 15 -6.01 6.85 -22.79
C GLU A 15 -5.26 6.98 -21.47
N SER A 16 -4.17 6.24 -21.28
CA SER A 16 -3.26 6.41 -20.16
C SER A 16 -2.25 7.52 -20.48
N GLY A 17 -2.40 8.64 -19.77
CA GLY A 17 -1.40 9.69 -19.70
C GLY A 17 -0.11 9.17 -19.08
N SER A 18 0.99 9.38 -19.79
CA SER A 18 2.35 9.03 -19.37
C SER A 18 2.88 9.99 -18.32
N SER A 19 3.03 9.55 -17.07
CA SER A 19 3.86 10.23 -16.06
C SER A 19 5.27 9.61 -16.06
N GLN A 20 6.22 10.37 -16.61
CA GLN A 20 7.65 10.09 -16.57
C GLN A 20 8.19 10.25 -15.14
N TYR A 21 8.67 9.17 -14.52
CA TYR A 21 9.63 9.26 -13.42
C TYR A 21 10.99 8.72 -13.89
N SER A 22 11.82 9.63 -14.39
CA SER A 22 13.25 9.43 -14.64
C SER A 22 14.01 9.75 -13.35
N ALA A 23 14.40 8.73 -12.58
CA ALA A 23 15.37 8.91 -11.51
C ALA A 23 16.77 9.16 -12.12
N ARG A 24 17.26 10.39 -11.98
CA ARG A 24 18.62 10.80 -12.33
C ARG A 24 19.61 10.30 -11.27
N PHE A 25 20.54 9.46 -11.68
CA PHE A 25 21.78 9.20 -10.95
C PHE A 25 22.79 10.32 -11.23
N SER A 26 23.37 10.89 -10.17
CA SER A 26 24.63 11.64 -10.23
C SER A 26 25.76 10.74 -9.75
N ALA A 27 26.75 10.55 -10.61
CA ALA A 27 27.99 9.85 -10.32
C ALA A 27 29.08 10.87 -9.93
N ASP A 28 29.88 10.53 -8.91
CA ASP A 28 31.24 11.02 -8.77
C ASP A 28 32.18 9.81 -8.74
N GLY A 29 33.19 9.85 -9.61
CA GLY A 29 34.00 8.70 -10.00
C GLY A 29 35.33 8.57 -9.29
N TYR A 30 35.98 7.41 -9.51
CA TYR A 30 37.44 7.28 -9.65
C TYR A 30 37.78 5.98 -10.40
N GLY A 31 38.52 6.12 -11.50
CA GLY A 31 39.69 5.28 -11.80
C GLY A 31 39.52 3.89 -12.46
N SER A 32 39.60 3.90 -13.81
CA SER A 32 40.41 2.99 -14.65
C SER A 32 40.22 1.46 -14.59
N ARG A 33 39.66 0.88 -15.66
CA ARG A 33 40.44 0.05 -16.62
C ARG A 33 39.64 -0.19 -17.91
N ALA A 34 40.17 0.34 -19.01
CA ALA A 34 39.63 0.15 -20.35
C ALA A 34 39.73 -1.32 -20.80
N SER A 35 38.64 -1.87 -21.31
CA SER A 35 38.69 -2.93 -22.32
C SER A 35 37.59 -2.68 -23.35
N ASN A 36 38.03 -2.54 -24.59
CA ASN A 36 37.23 -2.25 -25.77
C ASN A 36 36.23 -3.39 -26.04
N ILE A 37 34.93 -3.12 -26.03
CA ILE A 37 33.95 -3.89 -26.82
C ILE A 37 32.99 -2.94 -27.52
N SER A 38 32.94 -3.12 -28.82
CA SER A 38 32.25 -2.36 -29.86
C SER A 38 30.74 -2.16 -29.62
N ASN A 39 30.30 -0.92 -29.81
CA ASN A 39 28.91 -0.57 -30.11
C ASN A 39 28.46 -1.24 -31.42
N ALA A 40 27.67 -2.29 -31.31
CA ALA A 40 26.87 -2.83 -32.40
C ALA A 40 25.41 -2.93 -31.95
N LYS A 41 24.60 -2.03 -32.49
CA LYS A 41 23.14 -1.95 -32.40
C LYS A 41 22.50 -3.29 -32.80
N LYS A 42 22.18 -4.17 -31.83
CA LYS A 42 21.46 -5.43 -32.08
C LYS A 42 20.00 -5.33 -31.64
N ARG A 43 19.11 -5.27 -32.63
CA ARG A 43 17.67 -5.54 -32.48
C ARG A 43 17.47 -6.93 -31.84
N GLY A 44 17.01 -6.96 -30.59
CA GLY A 44 16.02 -7.91 -30.09
C GLY A 44 16.34 -9.41 -29.97
N HIS A 45 17.61 -9.85 -29.94
CA HIS A 45 17.99 -11.28 -29.73
C HIS A 45 19.20 -11.43 -28.78
N GLY A 46 19.29 -10.60 -27.75
CA GLY A 46 20.34 -10.70 -26.74
C GLY A 46 20.15 -11.92 -25.83
N SER A 47 21.25 -12.59 -25.49
CA SER A 47 21.30 -13.48 -24.33
C SER A 47 20.88 -12.69 -23.09
N ARG A 48 20.05 -13.28 -22.22
CA ARG A 48 19.62 -12.65 -20.95
C ARG A 48 20.23 -13.41 -19.79
N SER A 49 20.49 -12.74 -18.68
CA SER A 49 20.89 -13.42 -17.45
C SER A 49 19.68 -14.12 -16.83
N TRP A 50 19.88 -15.38 -16.47
CA TRP A 50 18.93 -16.23 -15.77
C TRP A 50 19.62 -16.79 -14.54
N ILE A 51 18.87 -16.95 -13.46
CA ILE A 51 19.33 -17.75 -12.33
C ILE A 51 18.69 -19.13 -12.49
N LYS A 52 19.53 -20.16 -12.63
CA LYS A 52 19.11 -21.55 -12.64
C LYS A 52 19.30 -22.12 -11.24
N ILE A 53 18.24 -22.69 -10.68
CA ILE A 53 18.26 -23.40 -9.39
C ILE A 53 17.85 -24.84 -9.67
N ASP A 54 18.66 -25.80 -9.24
CA ASP A 54 18.35 -27.23 -9.37
C ASP A 54 17.63 -27.80 -8.12
N GLN A 55 17.12 -29.02 -8.25
CA GLN A 55 16.48 -29.77 -7.16
C GLN A 55 17.41 -29.97 -5.94
N GLU A 56 18.73 -29.93 -6.12
CA GLU A 56 19.70 -30.05 -5.03
C GLU A 56 19.86 -28.75 -4.23
N GLY A 57 19.29 -27.64 -4.71
CA GLY A 57 19.38 -26.31 -4.09
C GLY A 57 20.67 -25.58 -4.47
N ILE A 58 21.26 -25.88 -5.63
CA ILE A 58 22.43 -25.19 -6.17
C ILE A 58 21.97 -24.16 -7.19
N SER A 59 22.29 -22.90 -6.92
CA SER A 59 22.04 -21.78 -7.83
C SER A 59 23.24 -21.47 -8.71
N LYS A 60 22.99 -21.18 -9.99
CA LYS A 60 23.97 -20.71 -10.97
C LYS A 60 23.38 -19.62 -11.87
N VAL A 61 24.11 -18.52 -12.04
CA VAL A 61 23.76 -17.49 -13.02
C VAL A 61 24.25 -17.92 -14.40
N LEU A 62 23.34 -17.96 -15.37
CA LEU A 62 23.59 -18.37 -16.75
C LEU A 62 23.13 -17.29 -17.72
N GLU A 63 23.92 -17.06 -18.77
CA GLU A 63 23.47 -16.25 -19.91
C GLU A 63 22.83 -17.16 -20.96
N LEU A 64 21.50 -17.15 -21.05
CA LEU A 64 20.75 -17.97 -21.99
C LEU A 64 19.92 -17.11 -22.93
N ASP A 65 19.92 -17.49 -24.21
CA ASP A 65 19.05 -16.89 -25.20
C ASP A 65 17.62 -17.44 -25.09
N LYS A 66 16.67 -16.67 -25.62
CA LYS A 66 15.25 -17.02 -25.58
C LYS A 66 14.96 -18.38 -26.24
N ALA A 67 15.68 -18.68 -27.33
CA ALA A 67 15.48 -19.93 -28.07
C ALA A 67 15.94 -21.16 -27.29
N THR A 68 17.02 -21.06 -26.50
CA THR A 68 17.49 -22.15 -25.64
C THR A 68 16.46 -22.46 -24.57
N ILE A 69 15.93 -21.45 -23.86
CA ILE A 69 14.88 -21.65 -22.84
C ILE A 69 13.62 -22.27 -23.45
N MET A 70 13.18 -21.79 -24.62
CA MET A 70 12.01 -22.36 -25.31
C MET A 70 12.18 -23.84 -25.64
N ARG A 71 13.35 -24.23 -26.16
CA ARG A 71 13.63 -25.63 -26.51
C ARG A 71 13.77 -26.49 -25.25
N HIS A 72 14.47 -25.97 -24.24
CA HIS A 72 14.73 -26.67 -22.99
C HIS A 72 13.43 -26.96 -22.23
N CYS A 73 12.60 -25.94 -22.02
CA CYS A 73 11.36 -26.05 -21.26
C CYS A 73 10.14 -26.44 -22.12
N SER A 74 10.33 -26.70 -23.42
CA SER A 74 9.26 -26.98 -24.39
C SER A 74 8.14 -25.93 -24.40
N LEU A 75 8.52 -24.65 -24.32
CA LEU A 75 7.59 -23.52 -24.23
C LEU A 75 7.39 -22.83 -25.59
N PRO A 76 6.15 -22.49 -25.97
CA PRO A 76 5.91 -21.68 -27.15
C PRO A 76 6.35 -20.23 -26.92
N ALA A 77 6.75 -19.55 -27.99
CA ALA A 77 7.30 -18.19 -27.91
C ALA A 77 6.38 -17.17 -27.22
N ARG A 78 5.05 -17.38 -27.31
CA ARG A 78 4.02 -16.54 -26.69
C ARG A 78 4.12 -16.55 -25.17
N ASP A 79 4.35 -17.72 -24.58
CA ASP A 79 4.31 -17.87 -23.12
C ASP A 79 5.57 -17.27 -22.49
N LEU A 80 6.72 -17.44 -23.15
CA LEU A 80 7.97 -16.81 -22.72
C LEU A 80 7.97 -15.28 -22.92
N ARG A 81 7.02 -14.69 -23.67
CA ARG A 81 6.85 -13.22 -23.71
C ARG A 81 6.25 -12.68 -22.43
N LEU A 82 5.49 -13.49 -21.68
CA LEU A 82 4.88 -13.07 -20.42
C LEU A 82 5.95 -12.66 -19.39
N LEU A 83 7.12 -13.29 -19.46
CA LEU A 83 8.22 -13.00 -18.54
C LEU A 83 9.06 -11.78 -18.96
N ASP A 84 8.88 -11.24 -20.17
CA ASP A 84 9.73 -10.14 -20.66
C ASP A 84 9.51 -8.85 -19.84
N PRO A 85 10.54 -8.31 -19.16
CA PRO A 85 10.46 -7.09 -18.34
C PRO A 85 9.94 -5.87 -19.10
N LEU A 86 10.11 -5.85 -20.43
CA LEU A 86 9.70 -4.73 -21.28
C LEU A 86 8.18 -4.64 -21.48
N PHE A 87 7.44 -5.69 -21.10
CA PHE A 87 5.99 -5.71 -21.20
C PHE A 87 5.38 -5.86 -19.80
N ILE A 88 4.38 -5.02 -19.53
CA ILE A 88 3.55 -5.11 -18.33
C ILE A 88 2.41 -6.07 -18.67
N TYR A 89 2.66 -7.36 -18.48
CA TYR A 89 1.60 -8.37 -18.54
C TYR A 89 0.96 -8.53 -17.15
N PRO A 90 -0.35 -8.85 -17.07
CA PRO A 90 -0.99 -9.14 -15.80
C PRO A 90 -0.36 -10.37 -15.14
N SER A 91 -0.54 -10.50 -13.81
CA SER A 91 -0.09 -11.67 -13.07
C SER A 91 -0.70 -12.95 -13.66
N THR A 92 0.13 -13.92 -14.01
CA THR A 92 -0.28 -15.15 -14.69
C THR A 92 0.50 -16.36 -14.21
N ILE A 93 -0.21 -17.48 -14.03
CA ILE A 93 0.36 -18.81 -13.79
C ILE A 93 -0.17 -19.70 -14.90
N LEU A 94 0.73 -20.35 -15.63
CA LEU A 94 0.39 -21.12 -16.82
C LEU A 94 1.04 -22.49 -16.78
N GLY A 95 0.20 -23.51 -16.61
CA GLY A 95 0.62 -24.91 -16.73
C GLY A 95 0.86 -25.31 -18.19
N ARG A 96 2.00 -25.95 -18.43
CA ARG A 96 2.39 -26.59 -19.70
C ARG A 96 2.87 -28.00 -19.42
N GLU A 97 3.06 -28.77 -20.50
CA GLU A 97 3.39 -30.19 -20.43
C GLU A 97 4.67 -30.48 -19.64
N LYS A 98 5.68 -29.59 -19.69
CA LYS A 98 6.98 -29.77 -19.04
C LYS A 98 7.42 -28.58 -18.18
N ALA A 99 6.54 -27.61 -17.98
CA ALA A 99 6.90 -26.39 -17.28
C ALA A 99 5.67 -25.66 -16.74
N ILE A 100 5.87 -24.89 -15.69
CA ILE A 100 4.95 -23.89 -15.17
C ILE A 100 5.59 -22.53 -15.43
N VAL A 101 4.90 -21.68 -16.18
CA VAL A 101 5.34 -20.29 -16.40
C VAL A 101 4.67 -19.42 -15.36
N VAL A 102 5.46 -18.72 -14.56
CA VAL A 102 5.00 -17.89 -13.45
C VAL A 102 5.45 -16.46 -13.70
N SER A 103 4.47 -15.56 -13.82
CA SER A 103 4.68 -14.12 -13.86
C SER A 103 3.83 -13.51 -12.75
N LEU A 104 4.39 -13.37 -11.56
CA LEU A 104 3.71 -12.81 -10.39
C LEU A 104 4.47 -11.58 -9.94
N GLU A 105 3.95 -10.40 -10.26
CA GLU A 105 4.52 -9.14 -9.80
C GLU A 105 6.03 -9.01 -10.10
N GLN A 106 6.89 -9.15 -9.08
CA GLN A 106 8.36 -9.09 -9.17
C GLN A 106 9.02 -10.45 -9.47
N ILE A 107 8.32 -11.57 -9.22
CA ILE A 107 8.82 -12.92 -9.46
C ILE A 107 8.39 -13.39 -10.84
N ARG A 108 9.37 -13.52 -11.74
CA ARG A 108 9.18 -14.02 -13.10
C ARG A 108 10.06 -15.23 -13.33
N CYS A 109 9.47 -16.41 -13.44
CA CYS A 109 10.21 -17.64 -13.59
C CYS A 109 9.53 -18.69 -14.48
N VAL A 110 10.34 -19.65 -14.91
CA VAL A 110 9.90 -20.92 -15.49
C VAL A 110 10.30 -22.03 -14.54
N ILE A 111 9.32 -22.76 -14.03
CA ILE A 111 9.52 -23.89 -13.14
C ILE A 111 9.38 -25.17 -13.97
N THR A 112 10.32 -26.10 -13.83
CA THR A 112 10.24 -27.45 -14.41
C THR A 112 10.29 -28.48 -13.27
N ALA A 113 10.25 -29.77 -13.60
CA ALA A 113 10.33 -30.82 -12.58
C ALA A 113 11.69 -30.87 -11.85
N ASP A 114 12.76 -30.43 -12.52
CA ASP A 114 14.14 -30.61 -12.02
C ASP A 114 14.84 -29.26 -11.70
N GLU A 115 14.33 -28.16 -12.26
CA GLU A 115 14.97 -26.85 -12.16
C GLU A 115 14.03 -25.66 -12.31
N VAL A 116 14.44 -24.52 -11.75
CA VAL A 116 13.77 -23.22 -11.86
C VAL A 116 14.68 -22.23 -12.57
N PHE A 117 14.13 -21.52 -13.57
CA PHE A 117 14.79 -20.40 -14.26
C PHE A 117 14.13 -19.09 -13.85
N LEU A 118 14.83 -18.27 -13.04
CA LEU A 118 14.39 -16.94 -12.65
C LEU A 118 14.96 -15.88 -13.59
N MET A 119 14.13 -14.91 -13.95
CA MET A 119 14.56 -13.70 -14.64
C MET A 119 14.98 -12.64 -13.64
N ASN A 120 15.87 -11.74 -14.09
CA ASN A 120 16.28 -10.53 -13.39
C ASN A 120 17.07 -10.76 -12.10
N SER A 121 18.34 -11.17 -12.27
CA SER A 121 19.26 -11.49 -11.17
C SER A 121 19.72 -10.31 -10.30
N LEU A 122 19.26 -9.09 -10.57
CA LEU A 122 19.69 -7.88 -9.87
C LEU A 122 18.62 -7.33 -8.93
N ASP A 123 17.42 -7.90 -8.95
CA ASP A 123 16.33 -7.48 -8.08
C ASP A 123 16.47 -8.13 -6.69
N GLY A 124 16.35 -7.31 -5.65
CA GLY A 124 16.45 -7.77 -4.26
C GLY A 124 15.42 -8.86 -3.93
N CYS A 125 14.21 -8.77 -4.48
CA CYS A 125 13.16 -9.76 -4.25
C CYS A 125 13.45 -11.10 -4.94
N VAL A 126 14.05 -11.07 -6.14
CA VAL A 126 14.48 -12.28 -6.84
C VAL A 126 15.62 -12.98 -6.08
N LEU A 127 16.56 -12.21 -5.52
CA LEU A 127 17.66 -12.76 -4.70
C LEU A 127 17.18 -13.37 -3.38
N ARG A 128 16.14 -12.78 -2.75
CA ARG A 128 15.51 -13.38 -1.56
C ARG A 128 14.87 -14.71 -1.91
N TYR A 129 14.07 -14.74 -2.97
CA TYR A 129 13.44 -15.96 -3.46
C TYR A 129 14.48 -17.05 -3.78
N GLU A 130 15.57 -16.69 -4.48
CA GLU A 130 16.68 -17.61 -4.78
C GLU A 130 17.28 -18.21 -3.50
N SER A 131 17.62 -17.35 -2.54
CA SER A 131 18.28 -17.75 -1.30
C SER A 131 17.39 -18.69 -0.47
N GLU A 132 16.12 -18.35 -0.36
CA GLU A 132 15.16 -19.11 0.43
C GLU A 132 14.80 -20.44 -0.23
N LEU A 133 14.68 -20.48 -1.57
CA LEU A 133 14.46 -21.72 -2.30
C LEU A 133 15.63 -22.69 -2.11
N CYS A 134 16.86 -22.20 -2.27
CA CYS A 134 18.07 -23.01 -2.06
C CYS A 134 18.16 -23.53 -0.63
N ARG A 135 17.91 -22.67 0.36
CA ARG A 135 17.90 -23.03 1.79
C ARG A 135 16.83 -24.09 2.08
N SER A 136 15.63 -23.89 1.56
CA SER A 136 14.49 -24.79 1.73
C SER A 136 14.86 -26.18 1.19
N LEU A 137 15.30 -26.28 -0.06
CA LEU A 137 15.68 -27.54 -0.72
C LEU A 137 16.84 -28.28 -0.04
N GLN A 138 17.76 -27.55 0.60
CA GLN A 138 18.87 -28.16 1.35
C GLN A 138 18.44 -28.69 2.73
N THR A 139 17.46 -28.06 3.38
CA THR A 139 17.08 -28.35 4.77
C THR A 139 16.06 -29.46 4.91
N ASN A 140 15.11 -29.59 3.97
CA ASN A 140 13.99 -30.55 4.11
C ASN A 140 14.17 -31.86 3.32
N LYS A 141 15.39 -32.29 2.99
CA LYS A 141 15.61 -33.56 2.27
C LYS A 141 15.11 -34.81 3.01
N ASP A 142 14.84 -34.71 4.30
CA ASP A 142 14.50 -35.83 5.19
C ASP A 142 13.01 -35.87 5.64
N GLN A 143 12.15 -34.96 5.16
CA GLN A 143 10.73 -34.95 5.53
C GLN A 143 9.84 -35.74 4.55
N THR A 144 8.93 -36.55 5.09
CA THR A 144 8.15 -37.58 4.37
C THR A 144 6.81 -37.09 3.81
N ASP A 145 6.54 -35.78 3.88
CA ASP A 145 5.34 -35.10 3.37
C ASP A 145 5.70 -34.07 2.27
N ASP A 146 6.75 -34.36 1.49
CA ASP A 146 7.32 -33.38 0.55
C ASP A 146 6.44 -33.21 -0.70
N LEU A 147 5.93 -31.99 -0.88
CA LEU A 147 5.38 -31.54 -2.16
C LEU A 147 6.43 -31.74 -3.27
N PRO A 148 6.02 -32.14 -4.50
CA PRO A 148 6.91 -32.15 -5.65
C PRO A 148 7.68 -30.82 -5.82
N PHE A 149 8.90 -30.91 -6.35
CA PHE A 149 9.83 -29.77 -6.50
C PHE A 149 9.16 -28.54 -7.12
N GLU A 150 8.37 -28.75 -8.18
CA GLU A 150 7.69 -27.68 -8.90
C GLU A 150 6.64 -26.97 -8.04
N PHE A 151 5.99 -27.66 -7.11
CA PHE A 151 5.01 -27.08 -6.21
C PHE A 151 5.66 -26.36 -5.04
N ARG A 152 6.80 -26.85 -4.57
CA ARG A 152 7.59 -26.15 -3.55
C ARG A 152 8.17 -24.83 -4.09
N ALA A 153 8.67 -24.85 -5.32
CA ALA A 153 9.10 -23.63 -5.99
C ALA A 153 7.94 -22.64 -6.21
N LEU A 154 6.76 -23.15 -6.58
CA LEU A 154 5.56 -22.34 -6.79
C LEU A 154 5.00 -21.76 -5.47
N GLU A 155 4.96 -22.56 -4.41
CA GLU A 155 4.52 -22.16 -3.07
C GLU A 155 5.34 -20.97 -2.58
N LEU A 156 6.67 -21.08 -2.63
CA LEU A 156 7.56 -20.00 -2.22
C LEU A 156 7.37 -18.73 -3.08
N ALA A 157 7.05 -18.89 -4.37
CA ALA A 157 6.82 -17.75 -5.26
C ALA A 157 5.53 -17.00 -4.90
N LEU A 158 4.50 -17.77 -4.54
CA LEU A 158 3.23 -17.24 -4.05
C LEU A 158 3.41 -16.58 -2.67
N GLU A 159 4.15 -17.21 -1.75
CA GLU A 159 4.44 -16.66 -0.43
C GLU A 159 5.11 -15.28 -0.53
N HIS A 160 6.19 -15.18 -1.32
CA HIS A 160 6.87 -13.90 -1.56
C HIS A 160 5.96 -12.84 -2.19
N THR A 161 5.11 -13.23 -3.14
CA THR A 161 4.16 -12.31 -3.78
C THR A 161 3.14 -11.81 -2.75
N CYS A 162 2.57 -12.70 -1.93
CA CYS A 162 1.62 -12.33 -0.88
C CYS A 162 2.25 -11.39 0.17
N MET A 163 3.49 -11.67 0.60
CA MET A 163 4.22 -10.81 1.52
C MET A 163 4.52 -9.42 0.90
N SER A 164 4.87 -9.37 -0.38
CA SER A 164 5.10 -8.12 -1.12
C SER A 164 3.83 -7.28 -1.19
N LEU A 165 2.69 -7.91 -1.51
CA LEU A 165 1.40 -7.26 -1.58
C LEU A 165 0.96 -6.73 -0.21
N ASP A 166 1.11 -7.51 0.86
CA ASP A 166 0.78 -7.08 2.22
C ASP A 166 1.61 -5.86 2.66
N ALA A 167 2.92 -5.85 2.34
CA ALA A 167 3.77 -4.70 2.60
C ALA A 167 3.34 -3.46 1.80
N GLN A 168 3.00 -3.63 0.51
CA GLN A 168 2.53 -2.53 -0.34
C GLN A 168 1.20 -1.94 0.12
N VAL A 169 0.28 -2.78 0.61
CA VAL A 169 -0.99 -2.31 1.16
C VAL A 169 -0.73 -1.45 2.39
N LYS A 170 0.14 -1.90 3.31
CA LYS A 170 0.50 -1.13 4.51
C LYS A 170 1.18 0.19 4.17
N ASP A 171 2.13 0.18 3.24
CA ASP A 171 2.81 1.39 2.79
C ASP A 171 1.81 2.38 2.17
N LEU A 172 0.91 1.88 1.33
CA LEU A 172 -0.13 2.69 0.69
C LEU A 172 -1.12 3.27 1.71
N GLU A 173 -1.54 2.49 2.70
CA GLU A 173 -2.40 2.96 3.78
C GLU A 173 -1.72 4.09 4.57
N MET A 174 -0.44 3.92 4.93
CA MET A 174 0.34 4.96 5.61
C MET A 174 0.49 6.24 4.78
N GLU A 175 0.44 6.16 3.44
CA GLU A 175 0.51 7.33 2.56
C GLU A 175 -0.87 7.96 2.29
N ILE A 176 -1.92 7.17 2.06
CA ILE A 176 -3.24 7.67 1.66
C ILE A 176 -3.96 8.33 2.83
N TYR A 177 -3.95 7.71 4.02
CA TYR A 177 -4.69 8.24 5.16
C TYR A 177 -4.26 9.66 5.58
N PRO A 178 -2.97 10.01 5.72
CA PRO A 178 -2.59 11.37 6.08
C PRO A 178 -2.87 12.38 4.97
N VAL A 179 -2.69 12.00 3.70
CA VAL A 179 -2.96 12.90 2.57
C VAL A 179 -4.46 13.18 2.45
N LEU A 180 -5.29 12.17 2.69
CA LEU A 180 -6.74 12.33 2.70
C LEU A 180 -7.15 13.29 3.84
N GLU A 181 -6.63 13.07 5.06
CA GLU A 181 -6.91 13.92 6.21
C GLU A 181 -6.44 15.37 5.99
N GLU A 182 -5.22 15.56 5.50
CA GLU A 182 -4.63 16.89 5.24
C GLU A 182 -5.39 17.67 4.16
N LEU A 183 -5.75 17.02 3.05
CA LEU A 183 -6.49 17.67 1.97
C LEU A 183 -7.89 18.11 2.42
N ILE A 184 -8.53 17.29 3.26
CA ILE A 184 -9.91 17.54 3.71
C ILE A 184 -9.93 18.57 4.84
N SER A 185 -8.99 18.53 5.78
CA SER A 185 -8.89 19.52 6.85
C SER A 185 -8.43 20.88 6.32
N SER A 186 -7.46 20.93 5.42
CA SER A 186 -6.92 22.20 4.91
C SER A 186 -7.98 23.06 4.21
N VAL A 187 -8.88 22.46 3.43
CA VAL A 187 -9.95 23.21 2.76
C VAL A 187 -11.00 23.70 3.74
N ARG A 188 -11.34 22.86 4.75
CA ARG A 188 -12.29 23.23 5.81
C ARG A 188 -11.74 24.37 6.68
N ASP A 189 -10.49 24.24 7.13
CA ASP A 189 -9.84 25.17 8.05
C ASP A 189 -9.58 26.54 7.40
N GLU A 190 -9.27 26.58 6.10
CA GLU A 190 -9.11 27.86 5.37
C GLU A 190 -10.46 28.59 5.21
N ILE A 191 -11.54 27.86 4.94
CA ILE A 191 -12.89 28.45 4.87
C ILE A 191 -13.35 28.92 6.26
N GLU A 192 -13.08 28.16 7.31
CA GLU A 192 -13.34 28.52 8.71
C GLU A 192 -12.58 29.80 9.07
N HIS A 193 -11.28 29.86 8.77
CA HIS A 193 -10.45 31.02 9.05
C HIS A 193 -10.92 32.28 8.30
N LEU A 194 -11.35 32.13 7.05
CA LEU A 194 -11.88 33.24 6.25
C LEU A 194 -13.24 33.73 6.74
N MET A 195 -14.05 32.86 7.34
CA MET A 195 -15.33 33.22 7.96
C MET A 195 -15.15 33.92 9.31
N ASP A 196 -14.04 33.68 10.01
CA ASP A 196 -13.76 34.31 11.32
C ASP A 196 -13.27 35.78 11.22
N ASP A 197 -12.86 36.26 10.04
CA ASP A 197 -12.33 37.62 9.82
C ASP A 197 -13.16 38.43 8.78
N ASP A 198 -14.11 39.23 9.29
CA ASP A 198 -14.90 40.18 8.48
C ASP A 198 -14.04 41.17 7.67
N GLY A 199 -12.83 41.46 8.12
CA GLY A 199 -11.88 42.33 7.44
C GLY A 199 -11.35 41.69 6.15
N ASP A 200 -10.90 40.44 6.22
CA ASP A 200 -10.48 39.67 5.06
C ASP A 200 -11.66 39.42 4.11
N MET A 201 -12.87 39.23 4.66
CA MET A 201 -14.10 39.11 3.88
C MET A 201 -14.44 40.38 3.09
N ALA A 202 -14.30 41.55 3.73
CA ALA A 202 -14.49 42.84 3.07
C ALA A 202 -13.42 43.11 1.99
N GLU A 203 -12.19 42.63 2.21
CA GLU A 203 -11.10 42.83 1.27
C GLU A 203 -11.32 42.12 -0.09
N MET A 204 -12.16 41.07 -0.12
CA MET A 204 -12.53 40.30 -1.33
C MET A 204 -13.49 41.02 -2.30
N TYR A 205 -14.08 42.16 -1.93
CA TYR A 205 -14.93 42.98 -2.82
C TYR A 205 -14.12 43.78 -3.83
N LEU A 206 -13.41 43.07 -4.71
CA LEU A 206 -12.47 43.65 -5.68
C LEU A 206 -13.14 44.55 -6.72
N THR A 207 -14.40 44.30 -7.07
CA THR A 207 -15.16 45.12 -8.03
C THR A 207 -15.36 46.54 -7.50
N GLU A 208 -15.72 46.69 -6.22
CA GLU A 208 -15.91 47.98 -5.56
C GLU A 208 -14.57 48.71 -5.38
N LYS A 209 -13.51 47.98 -5.04
CA LYS A 209 -12.13 48.52 -4.98
C LYS A 209 -11.63 49.00 -6.33
N LYS A 210 -11.89 48.24 -7.39
CA LYS A 210 -11.52 48.60 -8.76
C LYS A 210 -12.27 49.86 -9.19
N GLN A 211 -13.58 49.92 -8.97
CA GLN A 211 -14.41 51.07 -9.32
C GLN A 211 -14.01 52.33 -8.54
N SER A 212 -13.67 52.18 -7.26
CA SER A 212 -13.14 53.27 -6.44
C SER A 212 -11.78 53.75 -6.96
N SER A 213 -10.86 52.84 -7.28
CA SER A 213 -9.54 53.16 -7.84
C SER A 213 -9.61 53.85 -9.21
N GLU A 214 -10.54 53.42 -10.07
CA GLU A 214 -10.79 54.02 -11.39
C GLU A 214 -11.47 55.41 -11.29
N ALA A 215 -12.31 55.64 -10.29
CA ALA A 215 -12.91 56.97 -10.04
C ALA A 215 -11.86 58.01 -9.58
N TYR A 216 -10.87 57.60 -8.79
CA TYR A 216 -9.77 58.47 -8.36
C TYR A 216 -8.81 58.82 -9.50
N THR A 217 -8.54 57.88 -10.43
CA THR A 217 -7.66 58.15 -11.59
C THR A 217 -8.28 59.08 -12.63
N ILE A 218 -9.62 59.11 -12.75
CA ILE A 218 -10.32 60.09 -13.59
C ILE A 218 -10.32 61.49 -12.94
N SER A 219 -10.47 61.59 -11.61
CA SER A 219 -10.43 62.87 -10.91
C SER A 219 -9.04 63.53 -10.96
N ASP A 220 -7.96 62.75 -10.91
CA ASP A 220 -6.59 63.28 -11.03
C ASP A 220 -6.23 63.78 -12.45
N GLN A 221 -6.96 63.35 -13.50
CA GLN A 221 -6.80 63.90 -14.85
C GLN A 221 -7.59 65.20 -15.08
N VAL A 222 -8.64 65.47 -14.29
CA VAL A 222 -9.48 66.67 -14.46
C VAL A 222 -8.94 67.87 -13.68
N ILE A 223 -8.10 67.67 -12.66
CA ILE A 223 -7.41 68.77 -11.94
C ILE A 223 -6.05 69.05 -12.59
N GLN A 224 -6.03 69.25 -13.90
CA GLN A 224 -4.83 69.78 -14.60
C GLN A 224 -5.19 70.52 -15.89
N THR A 225 -6.33 71.22 -15.92
CA THR A 225 -6.66 72.18 -16.99
C THR A 225 -7.45 73.35 -16.41
N ASP A 226 -6.74 74.33 -15.85
CA ASP A 226 -7.07 75.76 -15.98
C ASP A 226 -5.94 76.59 -15.35
N ASP A 227 -4.92 76.85 -16.16
CA ASP A 227 -3.94 77.92 -15.92
C ASP A 227 -4.46 79.20 -16.57
N SER A 228 -4.89 80.16 -15.75
CA SER A 228 -4.63 81.58 -16.03
C SER A 228 -4.89 82.46 -14.80
N GLY A 229 -3.82 83.06 -14.27
CA GLY A 229 -3.85 84.48 -13.89
C GLY A 229 -3.72 84.86 -12.40
N VAL A 230 -2.52 85.35 -12.06
CA VAL A 230 -2.23 86.53 -11.20
C VAL A 230 -2.28 86.39 -9.65
N ALA A 231 -1.09 86.16 -9.10
CA ALA A 231 -0.40 86.82 -7.96
C ALA A 231 -1.16 87.32 -6.70
N ARG A 232 -0.80 86.82 -5.50
CA ARG A 232 0.07 87.49 -4.48
C ARG A 232 0.06 86.83 -3.08
N SER A 233 1.24 86.89 -2.43
CA SER A 233 1.54 86.90 -0.97
C SER A 233 1.45 85.55 -0.22
N GLY A 234 2.55 84.86 0.11
CA GLY A 234 3.51 85.11 1.22
C GLY A 234 3.29 84.00 2.28
N SER A 235 4.22 83.32 2.96
CA SER A 235 5.68 83.38 3.15
C SER A 235 6.13 81.97 3.57
N LYS A 236 7.34 81.53 3.20
CA LYS A 236 7.99 80.33 3.80
C LYS A 236 9.44 80.65 4.16
N SER A 237 9.75 80.57 5.44
CA SER A 237 11.10 80.61 6.00
C SER A 237 11.76 79.23 5.96
N ALA A 238 13.07 79.20 5.77
CA ALA A 238 13.96 78.03 5.79
C ALA A 238 14.36 77.62 7.25
N PRO A 239 15.18 76.56 7.49
CA PRO A 239 16.61 76.53 7.14
C PRO A 239 17.10 75.20 6.51
N VAL A 240 17.96 75.23 5.49
CA VAL A 240 19.46 75.15 5.49
C VAL A 240 20.05 73.81 5.97
N SER A 241 20.83 73.22 5.06
CA SER A 241 21.64 71.99 5.10
C SER A 241 22.81 72.02 6.11
N PRO A 242 23.51 70.89 6.34
CA PRO A 242 24.91 70.92 5.88
C PRO A 242 25.36 69.69 5.08
N VAL A 243 26.53 69.89 4.49
CA VAL A 243 27.19 69.23 3.35
C VAL A 243 28.20 68.15 3.80
N ALA A 244 28.49 67.23 2.86
CA ALA A 244 29.75 66.50 2.58
C ALA A 244 29.99 65.07 3.13
N SER A 245 30.08 64.17 2.13
CA SER A 245 31.21 63.26 1.81
C SER A 245 31.15 61.76 2.14
N LEU A 246 31.60 61.02 1.11
CA LEU A 246 31.78 59.57 0.92
C LEU A 246 32.41 58.82 2.11
N SER A 247 31.94 57.59 2.37
CA SER A 247 32.77 56.36 2.46
C SER A 247 31.94 55.11 2.83
N GLY A 248 32.21 53.98 2.15
CA GLY A 248 32.12 52.64 2.74
C GLY A 248 30.77 51.93 2.72
N GLY A 249 30.63 50.91 1.87
CA GLY A 249 29.47 50.02 1.86
C GLY A 249 29.44 49.05 3.04
N HIS A 250 28.23 48.61 3.42
CA HIS A 250 27.86 47.20 3.60
C HIS A 250 26.40 47.04 4.08
N LYS A 251 25.73 46.06 3.47
CA LYS A 251 24.58 45.27 3.98
C LYS A 251 23.19 45.95 4.03
N LEU A 252 22.43 45.62 2.99
CA LEU A 252 20.97 45.42 3.07
C LEU A 252 20.62 44.53 4.28
N LYS A 253 19.92 45.10 5.26
CA LYS A 253 19.02 44.35 6.14
C LYS A 253 17.63 44.96 6.01
N ARG A 254 16.79 44.23 5.29
CA ARG A 254 15.33 44.30 5.32
C ARG A 254 14.92 44.09 6.79
N ALA A 255 14.43 45.15 7.43
CA ALA A 255 13.87 45.06 8.77
C ALA A 255 12.34 45.08 8.66
N PHE A 256 11.74 44.03 9.20
CA PHE A 256 10.33 43.90 9.47
C PHE A 256 9.84 44.93 10.50
N SER A 257 8.53 45.21 10.41
CA SER A 257 7.59 45.51 11.50
C SER A 257 7.97 46.59 12.52
N SER A 258 7.27 47.72 12.48
CA SER A 258 6.40 48.17 13.59
C SER A 258 6.00 49.62 13.38
N ILE A 259 4.85 49.87 12.74
CA ILE A 259 4.00 51.00 13.14
C ILE A 259 2.62 50.40 13.40
N VAL A 260 2.43 50.05 14.67
CA VAL A 260 1.13 49.98 15.31
C VAL A 260 0.49 51.36 15.16
N SER A 261 -0.49 51.46 14.26
CA SER A 261 -1.54 52.48 14.36
C SER A 261 -2.76 51.77 14.91
N SER A 262 -2.82 51.70 16.24
CA SER A 262 -4.07 51.49 16.96
C SER A 262 -5.03 52.61 16.58
N SER A 263 -6.02 52.32 15.74
CA SER A 263 -7.25 53.10 15.68
C SER A 263 -8.36 52.34 16.38
N LYS A 264 -8.30 52.36 17.72
CA LYS A 264 -9.52 52.35 18.56
C LYS A 264 -10.28 53.64 18.26
N HIS A 265 -11.07 53.63 17.19
CA HIS A 265 -12.21 54.51 17.02
C HIS A 265 -13.32 53.65 16.43
N GLY A 266 -14.34 53.39 17.25
CA GLY A 266 -15.58 52.82 16.77
C GLY A 266 -16.18 53.78 15.75
N SER A 267 -16.07 53.42 14.48
CA SER A 267 -16.90 53.97 13.42
C SER A 267 -18.23 53.23 13.46
N PHE A 268 -19.11 53.68 14.36
CA PHE A 268 -20.55 53.46 14.27
C PHE A 268 -21.12 54.29 13.12
N LEU A 269 -20.72 54.00 11.88
CA LEU A 269 -21.39 54.43 10.66
C LEU A 269 -21.13 53.34 9.64
N SER A 270 -21.85 52.23 9.79
CA SER A 270 -21.96 51.21 8.75
C SER A 270 -22.50 51.89 7.49
N SER A 271 -21.68 51.97 6.44
CA SER A 271 -22.21 52.04 5.08
C SER A 271 -23.08 50.81 4.92
N SER A 272 -24.40 50.98 4.87
CA SER A 272 -25.38 49.89 4.76
C SER A 272 -25.03 48.92 3.62
N SER A 273 -24.44 49.44 2.55
CA SER A 273 -23.93 48.67 1.42
C SER A 273 -22.81 47.68 1.76
N SER A 274 -21.87 48.02 2.64
CA SER A 274 -20.70 47.17 2.89
C SER A 274 -21.03 45.99 3.79
N GLY A 275 -21.94 46.16 4.76
CA GLY A 275 -22.45 45.07 5.60
C GLY A 275 -23.33 44.09 4.81
N GLU A 276 -24.27 44.62 4.02
CA GLU A 276 -25.14 43.79 3.16
C GLU A 276 -24.36 42.98 2.12
N ASN A 277 -23.20 43.48 1.71
CA ASN A 277 -22.28 42.76 0.85
C ASN A 277 -21.64 41.60 1.63
N ILE A 278 -20.99 41.87 2.77
CA ILE A 278 -20.34 40.85 3.63
C ILE A 278 -21.31 39.70 3.95
N ASP A 279 -22.55 40.01 4.34
CA ASP A 279 -23.59 39.01 4.65
C ASP A 279 -23.87 38.04 3.47
N GLN A 280 -23.76 38.50 2.22
CA GLN A 280 -23.94 37.65 1.04
C GLN A 280 -22.78 36.69 0.81
N LEU A 281 -21.55 37.13 1.10
CA LEU A 281 -20.36 36.29 0.98
C LEU A 281 -20.27 35.30 2.13
N GLU A 282 -20.65 35.70 3.35
CA GLU A 282 -20.79 34.83 4.50
C GLU A 282 -21.79 33.69 4.20
N MET A 283 -22.98 34.01 3.68
CA MET A 283 -23.98 33.00 3.30
C MET A 283 -23.47 32.03 2.23
N LEU A 284 -22.66 32.51 1.28
CA LEU A 284 -22.03 31.67 0.26
C LEU A 284 -21.00 30.73 0.88
N LEU A 285 -20.07 31.28 1.69
CA LEU A 285 -19.01 30.53 2.33
C LEU A 285 -19.57 29.49 3.31
N GLU A 286 -20.61 29.84 4.07
CA GLU A 286 -21.26 28.93 5.01
C GLU A 286 -21.93 27.73 4.29
N ALA A 287 -22.54 27.97 3.13
CA ALA A 287 -23.09 26.88 2.31
C ALA A 287 -22.01 25.88 1.86
N TYR A 288 -20.82 26.36 1.47
CA TYR A 288 -19.70 25.49 1.10
C TYR A 288 -18.99 24.88 2.30
N PHE A 289 -18.92 25.58 3.44
CA PHE A 289 -18.40 25.06 4.69
C PHE A 289 -19.23 23.85 5.16
N VAL A 290 -20.56 23.95 5.14
CA VAL A 290 -21.47 22.84 5.47
C VAL A 290 -21.28 21.66 4.52
N VAL A 291 -21.04 21.90 3.23
CA VAL A 291 -20.75 20.83 2.26
C VAL A 291 -19.41 20.16 2.53
N SER A 292 -18.38 20.93 2.87
CA SER A 292 -17.05 20.43 3.23
C SER A 292 -17.12 19.57 4.49
N ASP A 293 -17.77 20.06 5.54
CA ASP A 293 -17.95 19.38 6.83
C ASP A 293 -18.79 18.10 6.71
N ASN A 294 -19.83 18.12 5.88
CA ASN A 294 -20.60 16.92 5.54
C ASN A 294 -19.76 15.89 4.76
N THR A 295 -18.87 16.34 3.89
CA THR A 295 -17.96 15.46 3.14
C THR A 295 -16.93 14.83 4.07
N LEU A 296 -16.39 15.59 5.01
CA LEU A 296 -15.51 15.12 6.08
C LEU A 296 -16.22 14.05 6.92
N SER A 297 -17.44 14.34 7.38
CA SER A 297 -18.24 13.39 8.18
C SER A 297 -18.49 12.07 7.45
N LYS A 298 -18.77 12.11 6.14
CA LYS A 298 -18.94 10.90 5.32
C LYS A 298 -17.65 10.11 5.16
N LEU A 299 -16.51 10.78 5.00
CA LEU A 299 -15.22 10.12 4.84
C LEU A 299 -14.72 9.49 6.14
N LEU A 300 -14.93 10.16 7.28
CA LEU A 300 -14.70 9.56 8.60
C LEU A 300 -15.58 8.33 8.82
N SER A 301 -16.86 8.39 8.43
CA SER A 301 -17.77 7.24 8.53
C SER A 301 -17.35 6.07 7.63
N LEU A 302 -16.84 6.36 6.42
CA LEU A 302 -16.34 5.33 5.52
C LEU A 302 -15.07 4.67 6.06
N LYS A 303 -14.19 5.47 6.67
CA LYS A 303 -12.97 4.99 7.32
C LYS A 303 -13.32 4.08 8.51
N GLU A 304 -14.25 4.49 9.37
CA GLU A 304 -14.77 3.64 10.45
C GLU A 304 -15.38 2.34 9.91
N TYR A 305 -16.12 2.40 8.80
CA TYR A 305 -16.67 1.19 8.16
C TYR A 305 -15.60 0.22 7.62
N ILE A 306 -14.49 0.74 7.08
CA ILE A 306 -13.37 -0.07 6.62
C ILE A 306 -12.68 -0.73 7.81
N ASP A 307 -12.39 0.04 8.86
CA ASP A 307 -11.78 -0.44 10.10
C ASP A 307 -12.67 -1.53 10.74
N ASP A 308 -13.98 -1.29 10.84
CA ASP A 308 -14.97 -2.27 11.34
C ASP A 308 -14.99 -3.57 10.51
N THR A 309 -14.81 -3.45 9.20
CA THR A 309 -14.78 -4.60 8.29
C THR A 309 -13.50 -5.41 8.48
N GLU A 310 -12.36 -4.75 8.69
CA GLU A 310 -11.10 -5.40 9.02
C GLU A 310 -11.21 -6.18 10.35
N ASP A 311 -11.77 -5.54 11.38
CA ASP A 311 -12.01 -6.17 12.67
C ASP A 311 -12.97 -7.36 12.56
N MET A 312 -14.03 -7.25 11.75
CA MET A 312 -14.93 -8.35 11.45
C MET A 312 -14.18 -9.53 10.80
N ILE A 313 -13.32 -9.26 9.82
CA ILE A 313 -12.50 -10.28 9.17
C ILE A 313 -11.56 -10.93 10.18
N ASN A 314 -10.91 -10.15 11.04
CA ASN A 314 -10.03 -10.64 12.09
C ASN A 314 -10.77 -11.52 13.10
N ILE A 315 -11.99 -11.14 13.51
CA ILE A 315 -12.85 -11.96 14.37
C ILE A 315 -13.24 -13.27 13.66
N LYS A 316 -13.59 -13.22 12.37
CA LYS A 316 -13.96 -14.41 11.58
C LYS A 316 -12.78 -15.37 11.44
N LEU A 317 -11.59 -14.84 11.13
CA LEU A 317 -10.37 -15.64 11.04
C LEU A 317 -10.03 -16.28 12.39
N GLY A 318 -10.12 -15.51 13.48
CA GLY A 318 -9.97 -16.02 14.85
C GLY A 318 -10.97 -17.13 15.19
N ASN A 319 -12.22 -17.03 14.73
CA ASN A 319 -13.22 -18.08 14.90
C ASN A 319 -12.87 -19.36 14.13
N ILE A 320 -12.39 -19.24 12.89
CA ILE A 320 -11.95 -20.39 12.08
C ILE A 320 -10.75 -21.09 12.74
N GLN A 321 -9.76 -20.32 13.18
CA GLN A 321 -8.60 -20.87 13.91
C GLN A 321 -9.04 -21.56 15.20
N ASN A 322 -9.99 -20.98 15.94
CA ASN A 322 -10.53 -21.58 17.16
C ASN A 322 -11.23 -22.91 16.89
N HIS A 323 -11.97 -23.04 15.78
CA HIS A 323 -12.53 -24.33 15.35
C HIS A 323 -11.44 -25.37 15.00
N LEU A 324 -10.34 -24.93 14.38
CA LEU A 324 -9.22 -25.81 14.06
C LEU A 324 -8.55 -26.36 15.33
N ILE A 325 -8.25 -25.48 16.30
CA ILE A 325 -7.67 -25.86 17.60
C ILE A 325 -8.60 -26.82 18.35
N GLN A 326 -9.93 -26.61 18.28
CA GLN A 326 -10.89 -27.53 18.88
C GLN A 326 -10.85 -28.93 18.24
N PHE A 327 -10.75 -29.01 16.91
CA PHE A 327 -10.66 -30.30 16.21
C PHE A 327 -9.35 -31.02 16.55
N GLU A 328 -8.24 -30.29 16.63
CA GLU A 328 -6.94 -30.83 17.01
C GLU A 328 -6.94 -31.39 18.45
N LEU A 329 -7.54 -30.68 19.41
CA LEU A 329 -7.70 -31.17 20.79
C LEU A 329 -8.53 -32.45 20.88
N LEU A 330 -9.56 -32.59 20.03
CA LEU A 330 -10.37 -33.80 19.99
C LEU A 330 -9.60 -34.98 19.37
N LEU A 331 -8.85 -34.73 18.30
CA LEU A 331 -8.02 -35.76 17.65
C LEU A 331 -6.90 -36.22 18.58
N THR A 332 -6.20 -35.30 19.24
CA THR A 332 -5.15 -35.62 20.22
C THR A 332 -5.67 -36.39 21.44
N ALA A 333 -6.89 -36.09 21.91
CA ALA A 333 -7.53 -36.89 22.96
C ALA A 333 -7.86 -38.32 22.49
N ALA A 334 -8.33 -38.47 21.25
CA ALA A 334 -8.60 -39.79 20.67
C ALA A 334 -7.32 -40.61 20.48
N THR A 335 -6.24 -39.99 19.98
CA THR A 335 -4.93 -40.67 19.84
C THR A 335 -4.34 -41.05 21.18
N PHE A 336 -4.48 -40.21 22.22
CA PHE A 336 -4.06 -40.54 23.58
C PHE A 336 -4.77 -41.80 24.13
N VAL A 337 -6.07 -41.94 23.90
CA VAL A 337 -6.79 -43.16 24.31
C VAL A 337 -6.36 -44.37 23.48
N ALA A 338 -6.15 -44.19 22.17
CA ALA A 338 -5.67 -45.25 21.29
C ALA A 338 -4.26 -45.73 21.65
N THR A 339 -3.36 -44.85 22.10
CA THR A 339 -2.01 -45.24 22.54
C THR A 339 -2.03 -46.06 23.82
N ILE A 340 -2.91 -45.75 24.79
CA ILE A 340 -3.12 -46.58 25.98
C ILE A 340 -3.57 -48.00 25.57
N PHE A 341 -4.54 -48.09 24.66
CA PHE A 341 -5.01 -49.38 24.14
C PHE A 341 -3.89 -50.13 23.39
N ALA A 342 -3.09 -49.42 22.59
CA ALA A 342 -1.96 -49.99 21.85
C ALA A 342 -0.86 -50.49 22.78
N VAL A 343 -0.55 -49.80 23.89
CA VAL A 343 0.43 -50.26 24.88
C VAL A 343 -0.03 -51.57 25.52
N VAL A 344 -1.30 -51.67 25.91
CA VAL A 344 -1.85 -52.92 26.46
C VAL A 344 -1.77 -54.03 25.41
N THR A 345 -2.24 -53.77 24.19
CA THR A 345 -2.17 -54.72 23.08
C THR A 345 -0.73 -55.16 22.79
N GLY A 346 0.23 -54.23 22.86
CA GLY A 346 1.66 -54.49 22.68
C GLY A 346 2.24 -55.40 23.75
N ILE A 347 1.94 -55.15 25.03
CA ILE A 347 2.39 -56.00 26.15
C ILE A 347 1.87 -57.44 25.99
N PHE A 348 0.60 -57.61 25.60
CA PHE A 348 0.01 -58.93 25.37
C PHE A 348 0.43 -59.55 24.01
N GLY A 349 0.91 -58.75 23.07
CA GLY A 349 1.50 -59.22 21.81
C GLY A 349 2.95 -59.69 21.95
N MET A 350 3.60 -59.46 23.10
CA MET A 350 4.94 -59.94 23.38
C MET A 350 4.94 -61.43 23.74
N ASN A 351 5.94 -62.16 23.25
CA ASN A 351 6.12 -63.60 23.48
C ASN A 351 6.65 -63.90 24.90
N PHE A 352 5.86 -63.55 25.92
CA PHE A 352 6.12 -63.92 27.31
C PHE A 352 5.28 -65.12 27.73
N ALA A 353 5.90 -66.08 28.42
CA ALA A 353 5.20 -67.19 29.06
C ALA A 353 4.44 -66.69 30.30
N ALA A 354 3.26 -66.12 30.09
CA ALA A 354 2.37 -65.65 31.15
C ALA A 354 1.23 -66.65 31.37
N THR A 355 0.94 -66.96 32.64
CA THR A 355 -0.13 -67.88 33.09
C THR A 355 -1.56 -67.40 32.76
N ILE A 356 -1.67 -66.21 32.16
CA ILE A 356 -2.93 -65.59 31.75
C ILE A 356 -3.41 -66.13 30.40
N PHE A 357 -2.52 -66.72 29.59
CA PHE A 357 -2.85 -67.35 28.31
C PHE A 357 -3.33 -68.80 28.44
N ASP A 358 -3.19 -69.42 29.62
CA ASP A 358 -3.65 -70.78 29.89
C ASP A 358 -5.20 -70.89 29.91
N TYR A 359 -5.89 -69.75 30.06
CA TYR A 359 -7.35 -69.67 30.06
C TYR A 359 -7.88 -69.16 28.71
N PRO A 360 -8.67 -69.96 27.97
CA PRO A 360 -9.20 -69.57 26.65
C PRO A 360 -10.03 -68.28 26.63
N SER A 361 -10.63 -67.91 27.76
CA SER A 361 -11.49 -66.73 27.90
C SER A 361 -10.78 -65.48 28.43
N ALA A 362 -9.55 -65.60 28.97
CA ALA A 362 -8.86 -64.49 29.61
C ALA A 362 -8.50 -63.37 28.61
N PHE A 363 -8.13 -63.73 27.37
CA PHE A 363 -7.85 -62.77 26.31
C PHE A 363 -9.07 -61.89 25.98
N ASN A 364 -10.25 -62.50 25.84
CA ASN A 364 -11.50 -61.77 25.58
C ASN A 364 -11.87 -60.84 26.74
N TRP A 365 -11.64 -61.26 27.98
CA TRP A 365 -11.86 -60.42 29.16
C TRP A 365 -10.93 -59.22 29.23
N VAL A 366 -9.63 -59.40 28.93
CA VAL A 366 -8.66 -58.30 28.87
C VAL A 366 -9.06 -57.30 27.80
N LEU A 367 -9.45 -57.75 26.61
CA LEU A 367 -9.87 -56.89 25.51
C LEU A 367 -11.15 -56.10 25.86
N LEU A 368 -12.12 -56.73 26.51
CA LEU A 368 -13.37 -56.09 26.94
C LEU A 368 -13.11 -55.04 28.02
N VAL A 369 -12.36 -55.39 29.07
CA VAL A 369 -12.07 -54.47 30.19
C VAL A 369 -11.26 -53.27 29.73
N THR A 370 -10.25 -53.49 28.89
CA THR A 370 -9.38 -52.41 28.38
C THR A 370 -10.11 -51.53 27.38
N GLY A 371 -10.95 -52.10 26.51
CA GLY A 371 -11.84 -51.35 25.63
C GLY A 371 -12.86 -50.50 26.37
N LEU A 372 -13.49 -51.05 27.42
CA LEU A 372 -14.45 -50.32 28.26
C LEU A 372 -13.79 -49.17 29.02
N PHE A 373 -12.59 -49.41 29.57
CA PHE A 373 -11.80 -48.39 30.26
C PHE A 373 -11.41 -47.24 29.30
N CYS A 374 -10.96 -47.57 28.09
CA CYS A 374 -10.62 -46.58 27.05
C CYS A 374 -11.84 -45.77 26.62
N ALA A 375 -12.99 -46.42 26.39
CA ALA A 375 -14.24 -45.75 26.05
C ALA A 375 -14.71 -44.80 27.17
N SER A 376 -14.62 -45.24 28.44
CA SER A 376 -14.96 -44.42 29.60
C SER A 376 -14.03 -43.21 29.75
N LEU A 377 -12.73 -43.39 29.51
CA LEU A 377 -11.76 -42.29 29.51
C LEU A 377 -12.05 -41.27 28.40
N TYR A 378 -12.30 -41.73 27.17
CA TYR A 378 -12.64 -40.85 26.06
C TYR A 378 -13.93 -40.06 26.34
N PHE A 379 -14.96 -40.72 26.87
CA PHE A 379 -16.21 -40.06 27.24
C PHE A 379 -16.00 -39.04 28.37
N SER A 380 -15.11 -39.33 29.32
CA SER A 380 -14.73 -38.39 30.39
C SER A 380 -14.04 -37.14 29.83
N PHE A 381 -13.16 -37.30 28.83
CA PHE A 381 -12.56 -36.17 28.10
C PHE A 381 -13.62 -35.33 27.36
N LEU A 382 -14.56 -35.97 26.66
CA LEU A 382 -15.65 -35.25 25.99
C LEU A 382 -16.52 -34.46 26.98
N LEU A 383 -16.89 -35.07 28.11
CA LEU A 383 -17.65 -34.39 29.16
C LEU A 383 -16.88 -33.22 29.77
N TYR A 384 -15.59 -33.38 30.02
CA TYR A 384 -14.72 -32.32 30.52
C TYR A 384 -14.66 -31.14 29.54
N PHE A 385 -14.50 -31.41 28.24
CA PHE A 385 -14.47 -30.36 27.21
C PHE A 385 -15.82 -29.67 27.05
N ARG A 386 -16.95 -30.40 27.19
CA ARG A 386 -18.30 -29.78 27.22
C ARG A 386 -18.49 -28.90 28.45
N TYR A 387 -18.08 -29.35 29.63
CA TYR A 387 -18.24 -28.60 30.88
C TYR A 387 -17.44 -27.30 30.87
N LYS A 388 -16.21 -27.34 30.34
CA LYS A 388 -15.33 -26.16 30.27
C LYS A 388 -15.72 -25.16 29.16
N LYS A 389 -16.84 -25.38 28.46
CA LYS A 389 -17.33 -24.53 27.35
C LYS A 389 -16.27 -24.27 26.26
N VAL A 390 -15.36 -25.22 26.05
CA VAL A 390 -14.38 -25.14 24.94
C VAL A 390 -15.06 -25.37 23.59
N PHE A 391 -16.29 -25.91 23.60
CA PHE A 391 -17.19 -25.96 22.46
C PHE A 391 -18.23 -24.84 22.56
N PRO A 392 -18.25 -23.85 21.65
CA PRO A 392 -19.49 -23.15 21.36
C PRO A 392 -20.43 -24.16 20.68
N LEU A 393 -21.70 -24.17 21.07
CA LEU A 393 -22.73 -24.95 20.38
C LEU A 393 -22.95 -24.41 18.97
#